data_AF-A0A166NYY1-F1
#
_entry.id   AF-A0A166NYY1-F1
#
_cell.length_a   1.000
_cell.length_b   1.000
_cell.length_c   1.000
_cell.angle_alpha   90.00
_cell.angle_beta   90.00
_cell.angle_gamma   90.00
#
_symmetry.space_group_name_H-M   'P 1'
#
loop_
_entity.id
_entity.type
_entity.pdbx_description
1 polymer ?
#
loop_
_entity_poly.entity_id
_entity_poly.type
_entity_poly.pdbx_seq_one_letter_code
_entity_poly.pdbx_strand_id
1 'polypeptide(L)'
;MAEPPLSPAATGVAVAGAVVLVVGCVLTSGSDDGESMASASPAGLTVDNTELTTWYSSTQGMRGSIVSTIAAARGFLDAQDGASLQPQCTQLAAQTKAALRLPAGPDAEAQAMFTSGVESYAAAAATCGQLFNGTQRPIEELQSELRTALSAGDASWGALATRTGLPAAVPLASAEQSPGTSPADSS
;
A
#
# COMPACT_ATOMS: atom_id res chain seq x y z
N MET A 1 -19.24 53.09 -10.72
CA MET A 1 -18.13 53.27 -9.75
C MET A 1 -18.25 52.12 -8.76
N ALA A 2 -17.33 51.17 -8.60
CA ALA A 2 -15.97 51.00 -9.10
C ALA A 2 -15.64 49.48 -9.14
N GLU A 3 -14.74 49.09 -10.03
CA GLU A 3 -14.00 47.81 -10.04
C GLU A 3 -12.62 48.05 -9.33
N PRO A 4 -11.71 47.06 -9.26
CA PRO A 4 -11.35 46.19 -8.14
C PRO A 4 -10.08 46.66 -7.38
N PRO A 5 -9.49 45.81 -6.52
CA PRO A 5 -8.08 45.51 -6.80
C PRO A 5 -7.76 44.01 -6.91
N LEU A 6 -7.03 43.70 -7.98
CA LEU A 6 -6.33 42.45 -8.27
C LEU A 6 -4.99 42.39 -7.51
N SER A 7 -4.67 41.19 -7.01
CA SER A 7 -3.34 40.63 -6.68
C SER A 7 -2.60 41.11 -5.42
N PRO A 8 -1.87 40.19 -4.77
CA PRO A 8 -0.46 40.03 -5.12
C PRO A 8 -0.05 38.62 -5.54
N ALA A 9 1.01 38.57 -6.34
CA ALA A 9 1.68 37.40 -6.86
C ALA A 9 2.17 36.44 -5.76
N ALA A 10 2.04 35.14 -6.00
CA ALA A 10 2.84 34.11 -5.34
C ALA A 10 3.54 33.29 -6.41
N THR A 11 4.79 33.68 -6.65
CA THR A 11 5.79 33.00 -7.45
C THR A 11 6.00 31.58 -6.90
N GLY A 12 5.52 30.57 -7.63
CA GLY A 12 5.74 29.15 -7.30
C GLY A 12 6.69 28.53 -8.32
N VAL A 13 7.91 28.26 -7.87
CA VAL A 13 9.04 27.72 -8.66
C VAL A 13 8.67 26.43 -9.38
N ALA A 14 8.77 26.42 -10.72
CA ALA A 14 8.81 25.19 -11.49
C ALA A 14 10.15 24.51 -11.23
N VAL A 15 10.18 23.52 -10.33
CA VAL A 15 11.34 22.65 -10.20
C VAL A 15 11.26 21.65 -11.36
N ALA A 16 11.97 21.96 -12.44
CA ALA A 16 12.30 21.01 -13.48
C ALA A 16 13.22 19.94 -12.87
N GLY A 17 12.62 18.86 -12.37
CA GLY A 17 13.35 17.67 -11.94
C GLY A 17 13.92 16.97 -13.17
N ALA A 18 15.23 17.11 -13.37
CA ALA A 18 15.96 16.35 -14.38
C ALA A 18 15.88 14.85 -14.04
N VAL A 19 15.16 14.08 -14.87
CA VAL A 19 15.19 12.62 -14.82
C VAL A 19 16.50 12.19 -15.48
N VAL A 20 17.53 11.89 -14.68
CA VAL A 20 18.75 11.25 -15.16
C VAL A 20 18.46 9.76 -15.35
N LEU A 21 18.09 9.39 -16.57
CA LEU A 21 18.07 7.99 -17.01
C LEU A 21 19.51 7.52 -17.20
N VAL A 22 20.10 6.90 -16.17
CA VAL A 22 21.35 6.15 -16.34
C VAL A 22 21.00 4.84 -17.02
N VAL A 23 21.00 4.85 -18.35
CA VAL A 23 21.01 3.63 -19.17
C VAL A 23 22.41 3.04 -19.04
N GLY A 24 22.56 2.04 -18.18
CA GLY A 24 23.78 1.26 -18.04
C GLY A 24 24.00 0.35 -19.24
N CYS A 25 24.61 0.88 -20.30
CA CYS A 25 25.30 0.06 -21.28
C CYS A 25 26.69 -0.28 -20.75
N VAL A 26 26.86 -1.46 -20.16
CA VAL A 26 28.19 -2.03 -19.92
C VAL A 26 28.63 -2.75 -21.19
N LEU A 27 29.46 -2.10 -21.99
CA LEU A 27 30.32 -2.78 -22.96
C LEU A 27 31.78 -2.53 -22.58
N THR A 28 32.36 -3.63 -22.10
CA THR A 28 33.75 -3.87 -21.75
C THR A 28 34.73 -3.52 -22.89
N SER A 29 35.78 -2.76 -22.56
CA SER A 29 37.08 -2.61 -23.25
C SER A 29 37.97 -1.93 -22.22
N GLY A 30 38.97 -2.56 -21.59
CA GLY A 30 40.25 -2.98 -22.17
C GLY A 30 41.35 -2.19 -21.43
N SER A 31 42.32 -2.91 -20.85
CA SER A 31 43.36 -2.55 -19.87
C SER A 31 44.08 -1.19 -20.04
N ASP A 32 44.47 -0.56 -18.92
CA ASP A 32 45.87 -0.28 -18.53
C ASP A 32 45.95 0.45 -17.15
N ASP A 33 47.11 0.32 -16.54
CA ASP A 33 47.52 0.60 -15.15
C ASP A 33 47.17 1.99 -14.59
N GLY A 34 46.82 2.03 -13.30
CA GLY A 34 46.90 3.26 -12.50
C GLY A 34 45.84 3.39 -11.42
N GLU A 35 46.34 3.52 -10.19
CA GLU A 35 45.64 4.09 -9.03
C GLU A 35 44.59 3.19 -8.37
N SER A 36 44.85 2.84 -7.10
CA SER A 36 43.80 2.46 -6.16
C SER A 36 42.85 3.65 -6.00
N MET A 37 41.94 3.84 -6.97
CA MET A 37 40.68 4.49 -6.69
C MET A 37 39.98 3.58 -5.69
N ALA A 38 39.95 4.02 -4.43
CA ALA A 38 38.97 3.55 -3.48
C ALA A 38 37.64 3.54 -4.23
N SER A 39 37.14 2.35 -4.55
CA SER A 39 35.77 2.18 -5.00
C SER A 39 34.95 2.69 -3.83
N ALA A 40 34.54 3.96 -3.91
CA ALA A 40 33.47 4.45 -3.07
C ALA A 40 32.32 3.52 -3.38
N SER A 41 32.03 2.59 -2.45
CA SER A 41 30.76 1.88 -2.47
C SER A 41 29.70 2.95 -2.70
N PRO A 42 28.74 2.74 -3.63
CA PRO A 42 27.61 3.66 -3.73
C PRO A 42 27.09 3.80 -2.31
N ALA A 43 27.04 5.04 -1.81
CA ALA A 43 26.47 5.31 -0.50
C ALA A 43 25.07 4.71 -0.58
N GLY A 44 24.87 3.56 0.09
CA GLY A 44 23.56 2.97 0.23
C GLY A 44 22.72 4.07 0.85
N LEU A 45 21.74 4.58 0.11
CA LEU A 45 20.79 5.55 0.63
C LEU A 45 20.06 4.84 1.77
N THR A 46 20.58 4.97 2.98
CA THR A 46 19.88 4.58 4.19
C THR A 46 18.69 5.50 4.25
N VAL A 47 17.50 4.96 3.97
CA VAL A 47 16.25 5.70 4.11
C VAL A 47 16.21 6.27 5.52
N ASP A 48 15.94 7.58 5.62
CA ASP A 48 15.75 8.20 6.91
C ASP A 48 14.48 7.65 7.57
N ASN A 49 14.64 7.08 8.76
CA ASN A 49 13.54 6.43 9.48
C ASN A 49 12.41 7.43 9.82
N THR A 50 12.73 8.72 9.98
CA THR A 50 11.77 9.80 10.22
C THR A 50 10.93 10.07 8.97
N GLU A 51 11.55 10.12 7.79
CA GLU A 51 10.83 10.28 6.52
C GLU A 51 9.87 9.12 6.27
N LEU A 52 10.33 7.88 6.49
CA LEU A 52 9.50 6.68 6.36
C LEU A 52 8.31 6.72 7.35
N THR A 53 8.57 7.08 8.61
CA THR A 53 7.53 7.20 9.64
C THR A 53 6.53 8.31 9.30
N THR A 54 7.01 9.43 8.79
CA THR A 54 6.17 10.58 8.39
C THR A 54 5.25 10.20 7.23
N TRP A 55 5.79 9.57 6.18
CA TRP A 55 5.00 9.06 5.07
C TRP A 55 3.99 8.00 5.52
N TYR A 56 4.41 7.04 6.36
CA TYR A 56 3.50 6.00 6.84
C TYR A 56 2.35 6.62 7.65
N SER A 57 2.65 7.60 8.50
CA SER A 57 1.65 8.33 9.29
C SER A 57 0.73 9.18 8.41
N SER A 58 1.22 9.81 7.35
CA SER A 58 0.39 10.61 6.45
C SER A 58 -0.67 9.78 5.71
N THR A 59 -0.45 8.47 5.56
CA THR A 59 -1.44 7.56 4.95
C THR A 59 -2.45 6.98 5.95
N GLN A 60 -2.31 7.24 7.26
CA GLN A 60 -3.10 6.60 8.31
C GLN A 60 -4.62 6.76 8.12
N GLY A 61 -5.09 7.98 7.82
CA GLY A 61 -6.52 8.25 7.64
C GLY A 61 -7.12 7.44 6.48
N MET A 62 -6.39 7.36 5.36
CA MET A 62 -6.80 6.57 4.20
C MET A 62 -6.77 5.07 4.52
N ARG A 63 -5.69 4.56 5.13
CA ARG A 63 -5.58 3.14 5.50
C ARG A 63 -6.68 2.73 6.46
N GLY A 64 -6.96 3.54 7.48
CA GLY A 64 -8.07 3.28 8.42
C GLY A 64 -9.44 3.29 7.74
N SER A 65 -9.65 4.21 6.80
CA SER A 65 -10.90 4.26 6.02
C SER A 65 -11.11 3.01 5.16
N ILE A 66 -10.05 2.52 4.49
CA ILE A 66 -10.09 1.27 3.70
C ILE A 66 -10.39 0.06 4.59
N VAL A 67 -9.70 -0.07 5.72
CA VAL A 67 -9.90 -1.21 6.64
C VAL A 67 -11.32 -1.23 7.20
N SER A 68 -11.88 -0.07 7.55
CA SER A 68 -13.26 0.01 8.01
C SER A 68 -14.25 -0.50 6.95
N THR A 69 -14.09 -0.07 5.69
CA THR A 69 -14.91 -0.57 4.56
C THR A 69 -14.74 -2.08 4.38
N ILE A 70 -13.53 -2.60 4.48
CA ILE A 70 -13.25 -4.04 4.35
C ILE A 70 -13.90 -4.83 5.48
N ALA A 71 -13.81 -4.35 6.72
CA ALA A 71 -14.44 -4.99 7.87
C ALA A 71 -15.97 -5.06 7.70
N ALA A 72 -16.58 -3.98 7.22
CA ALA A 72 -18.01 -3.96 6.89
C ALA A 72 -18.34 -4.95 5.75
N ALA A 73 -17.56 -4.94 4.66
CA ALA A 73 -17.75 -5.86 3.54
C ALA A 73 -17.65 -7.33 3.95
N ARG A 74 -16.68 -7.69 4.80
CA ARG A 74 -16.55 -9.04 5.39
C ARG A 74 -17.79 -9.40 6.21
N GLY A 75 -18.24 -8.50 7.07
CA GLY A 75 -19.47 -8.69 7.84
C GLY A 75 -20.69 -8.97 6.96
N PHE A 76 -20.88 -8.20 5.89
CA PHE A 76 -22.00 -8.40 4.96
C PHE A 76 -21.85 -9.65 4.08
N LEU A 77 -20.63 -10.05 3.72
CA LEU A 77 -20.38 -11.31 3.03
C LEU A 77 -20.76 -12.52 3.88
N ASP A 78 -20.42 -12.48 5.16
CA ASP A 78 -20.72 -13.57 6.09
C ASP A 78 -22.22 -13.62 6.44
N ALA A 79 -22.88 -12.46 6.51
CA ALA A 79 -24.34 -12.37 6.65
C ALA A 79 -25.11 -12.65 5.33
N GLN A 80 -24.41 -12.80 4.21
CA GLN A 80 -25.00 -12.91 2.85
C GLN A 80 -25.93 -11.72 2.49
N ASP A 81 -25.65 -10.53 3.02
CA ASP A 81 -26.41 -9.31 2.76
C ASP A 81 -25.84 -8.58 1.54
N GLY A 82 -26.30 -8.97 0.36
CA GLY A 82 -25.90 -8.34 -0.89
C GLY A 82 -26.27 -6.85 -0.99
N ALA A 83 -27.39 -6.44 -0.39
CA ALA A 83 -27.86 -5.06 -0.47
C ALA A 83 -26.95 -4.10 0.29
N SER A 84 -26.47 -4.53 1.47
CA SER A 84 -25.50 -3.77 2.26
C SER A 84 -24.07 -3.91 1.75
N LEU A 85 -23.73 -5.03 1.09
CA LEU A 85 -22.41 -5.25 0.51
C LEU A 85 -22.12 -4.34 -0.70
N GLN A 86 -23.10 -4.16 -1.59
CA GLN A 86 -22.93 -3.37 -2.82
C GLN A 86 -22.36 -1.95 -2.61
N PRO A 87 -22.87 -1.12 -1.67
CA PRO A 87 -22.29 0.19 -1.42
C PRO A 87 -20.86 0.11 -0.86
N GLN A 88 -20.51 -0.90 -0.06
CA GLN A 88 -19.15 -1.07 0.44
C GLN A 88 -18.16 -1.36 -0.70
N CYS A 89 -18.57 -2.11 -1.69
CA CYS A 89 -17.70 -2.44 -2.82
C CYS A 89 -17.44 -1.24 -3.74
N THR A 90 -18.45 -0.38 -3.91
CA THR A 90 -18.28 0.90 -4.60
C THR A 90 -17.35 1.83 -3.82
N GLN A 91 -17.55 1.92 -2.50
CA GLN A 91 -16.71 2.73 -1.62
C GLN A 91 -15.25 2.25 -1.64
N LEU A 92 -15.02 0.94 -1.54
CA LEU A 92 -13.68 0.35 -1.58
C LEU A 92 -12.97 0.64 -2.91
N ALA A 93 -13.69 0.53 -4.04
CA ALA A 93 -13.15 0.88 -5.36
C ALA A 93 -12.71 2.35 -5.44
N ALA A 94 -13.49 3.27 -4.86
CA ALA A 94 -13.13 4.68 -4.81
C ALA A 94 -11.91 4.95 -3.92
N GLN A 95 -11.86 4.32 -2.75
CA GLN A 95 -10.76 4.48 -1.79
C GLN A 95 -9.44 3.93 -2.35
N THR A 96 -9.44 2.75 -2.96
CA THR A 96 -8.22 2.15 -3.53
C THR A 96 -7.71 2.97 -4.72
N LYS A 97 -8.60 3.48 -5.57
CA LYS A 97 -8.25 4.42 -6.64
C LYS A 97 -7.63 5.72 -6.11
N ALA A 98 -8.12 6.23 -4.99
CA ALA A 98 -7.54 7.40 -4.33
C ALA A 98 -6.16 7.08 -3.73
N ALA A 99 -6.02 5.91 -3.10
CA ALA A 99 -4.77 5.45 -2.50
C ALA A 99 -3.64 5.26 -3.53
N LEU A 100 -3.95 4.74 -4.73
CA LEU A 100 -2.99 4.60 -5.85
C LEU A 100 -2.50 5.94 -6.42
N ARG A 101 -3.12 7.07 -6.05
CA ARG A 101 -2.71 8.42 -6.49
C ARG A 101 -1.86 9.15 -5.45
N LEU A 102 -1.62 8.53 -4.29
CA LEU A 102 -0.77 9.14 -3.27
C LEU A 102 0.67 9.24 -3.78
N PRO A 103 1.41 10.29 -3.37
CA PRO A 103 2.83 10.37 -3.63
C PRO A 103 3.56 9.13 -3.14
N ALA A 104 4.54 8.67 -3.92
CA ALA A 104 5.39 7.56 -3.52
C ALA A 104 6.14 7.90 -2.22
N GLY A 105 6.29 6.90 -1.36
CA GLY A 105 7.08 7.00 -0.14
C GLY A 105 8.59 7.02 -0.39
N PRO A 106 9.37 7.38 0.63
CA PRO A 106 10.83 7.48 0.54
C PRO A 106 11.53 6.11 0.48
N ASP A 107 10.85 5.04 0.89
CA ASP A 107 11.35 3.66 0.84
C ASP A 107 10.62 2.85 -0.24
N ALA A 108 11.38 2.36 -1.23
CA ALA A 108 10.81 1.66 -2.38
C ALA A 108 10.11 0.34 -2.01
N GLU A 109 10.62 -0.37 -1.01
CA GLU A 109 10.06 -1.66 -0.60
C GLU A 109 8.78 -1.47 0.23
N ALA A 110 8.73 -0.50 1.13
CA ALA A 110 7.53 -0.10 1.85
C ALA A 110 6.47 0.45 0.88
N GLN A 111 6.88 1.23 -0.12
CA GLN A 111 5.98 1.67 -1.20
C GLN A 111 5.42 0.46 -1.97
N ALA A 112 6.24 -0.53 -2.30
CA ALA A 112 5.79 -1.73 -3.01
C ALA A 112 4.77 -2.52 -2.19
N MET A 113 5.01 -2.73 -0.89
CA MET A 113 4.07 -3.40 0.03
C MET A 113 2.76 -2.61 0.16
N PHE A 114 2.84 -1.29 0.27
CA PHE A 114 1.68 -0.42 0.31
C PHE A 114 0.85 -0.55 -0.97
N THR A 115 1.48 -0.38 -2.13
CA THR A 115 0.84 -0.47 -3.45
C THR A 115 0.23 -1.85 -3.67
N SER A 116 0.97 -2.92 -3.39
CA SER A 116 0.50 -4.32 -3.52
C SER A 116 -0.77 -4.57 -2.69
N GLY A 117 -0.81 -4.05 -1.46
CA GLY A 117 -2.02 -4.16 -0.64
C GLY A 117 -3.20 -3.39 -1.24
N VAL A 118 -2.98 -2.16 -1.71
CA VAL A 118 -4.01 -1.36 -2.37
C VAL A 118 -4.53 -2.04 -3.65
N GLU A 119 -3.65 -2.61 -4.46
CA GLU A 119 -4.01 -3.34 -5.69
C GLU A 119 -4.82 -4.60 -5.38
N SER A 120 -4.45 -5.33 -4.33
CA SER A 120 -5.21 -6.50 -3.87
C SER A 120 -6.62 -6.10 -3.43
N TYR A 121 -6.77 -5.00 -2.69
CA TYR A 121 -8.09 -4.46 -2.34
C TYR A 121 -8.85 -3.90 -3.55
N ALA A 122 -8.16 -3.37 -4.56
CA ALA A 122 -8.80 -2.94 -5.80
C ALA A 122 -9.35 -4.13 -6.59
N ALA A 123 -8.59 -5.24 -6.64
CA ALA A 123 -9.05 -6.50 -7.21
C ALA A 123 -10.27 -7.05 -6.45
N ALA A 124 -10.23 -7.01 -5.11
CA ALA A 124 -11.39 -7.34 -4.27
C ALA A 124 -12.63 -6.50 -4.64
N ALA A 125 -12.48 -5.17 -4.74
CA ALA A 125 -13.58 -4.29 -5.11
C ALA A 125 -14.14 -4.61 -6.52
N ALA A 126 -13.26 -4.93 -7.48
CA ALA A 126 -13.65 -5.31 -8.83
C ALA A 126 -14.42 -6.64 -8.85
N THR A 127 -13.94 -7.67 -8.15
CA THR A 127 -14.64 -8.96 -7.99
C THR A 127 -15.96 -8.77 -7.28
N CYS A 128 -16.03 -7.91 -6.25
CA CYS A 128 -17.29 -7.63 -5.60
C CYS A 128 -18.29 -6.92 -6.53
N GLY A 129 -17.84 -6.01 -7.40
CA GLY A 129 -18.69 -5.43 -8.43
C GLY A 129 -19.31 -6.46 -9.37
N GLN A 130 -18.60 -7.57 -9.64
CA GLN A 130 -19.10 -8.69 -10.46
C GLN A 130 -20.25 -9.46 -9.79
N LEU A 131 -20.37 -9.42 -8.46
CA LEU A 131 -21.52 -10.02 -7.78
C LEU A 131 -22.85 -9.34 -8.15
N PHE A 132 -22.82 -8.08 -8.60
CA PHE A 132 -24.01 -7.26 -8.81
C PHE A 132 -24.23 -6.81 -10.25
N ASN A 133 -23.25 -6.97 -11.15
CA ASN A 133 -23.33 -6.47 -12.52
C ASN A 133 -23.93 -7.46 -13.53
N GLY A 134 -24.40 -8.63 -13.07
CA GLY A 134 -25.01 -9.65 -13.92
C GLY A 134 -24.01 -10.56 -14.65
N THR A 135 -22.73 -10.63 -14.23
CA THR A 135 -21.79 -11.63 -14.77
C THR A 135 -22.29 -13.06 -14.59
N GLN A 136 -22.00 -13.92 -15.58
CA GLN A 136 -22.38 -15.35 -15.58
C GLN A 136 -21.47 -16.25 -14.72
N ARG A 137 -20.63 -15.67 -13.86
CA ARG A 137 -19.73 -16.43 -13.00
C ARG A 137 -20.47 -16.96 -11.77
N PRO A 138 -20.14 -18.17 -11.27
CA PRO A 138 -20.70 -18.68 -10.03
C PRO A 138 -20.46 -17.72 -8.86
N ILE A 139 -21.51 -17.46 -8.07
CA ILE A 139 -21.44 -16.56 -6.91
C ILE A 139 -20.40 -17.05 -5.89
N GLU A 140 -20.34 -18.36 -5.64
CA GLU A 140 -19.39 -18.96 -4.70
C GLU A 140 -17.92 -18.72 -5.12
N GLU A 141 -17.64 -18.80 -6.43
CA GLU A 141 -16.32 -18.53 -6.99
C GLU A 141 -15.93 -17.05 -6.79
N LEU A 142 -16.85 -16.13 -7.13
CA LEU A 142 -16.65 -14.70 -6.91
C LEU A 142 -16.44 -14.34 -5.44
N GLN A 143 -17.20 -14.95 -4.52
CA GLN A 143 -17.03 -14.74 -3.09
C GLN A 143 -15.70 -15.29 -2.58
N SER A 144 -15.25 -16.44 -3.09
CA SER A 144 -13.94 -17.02 -2.77
C SER A 144 -12.79 -16.11 -3.22
N GLU A 145 -12.85 -15.62 -4.47
CA GLU A 145 -11.86 -14.69 -5.02
C GLU A 145 -11.83 -13.37 -4.25
N LEU A 146 -12.99 -12.83 -3.91
CA LEU A 146 -13.12 -11.64 -3.09
C LEU A 146 -12.42 -11.81 -1.74
N ARG A 147 -12.72 -12.89 -1.01
CA ARG A 147 -12.06 -13.19 0.28
C ARG A 147 -10.55 -13.38 0.13
N THR A 148 -10.11 -14.03 -0.95
CA THR A 148 -8.69 -14.24 -1.25
C THR A 148 -7.97 -12.91 -1.49
N ALA A 149 -8.54 -12.03 -2.32
CA ALA A 149 -7.97 -10.72 -2.61
C ALA A 149 -7.92 -9.81 -1.37
N LEU A 150 -8.98 -9.85 -0.54
CA LEU A 150 -8.99 -9.15 0.75
C LEU A 150 -7.87 -9.66 1.69
N SER A 151 -7.66 -10.98 1.74
CA SER A 151 -6.61 -11.59 2.57
C SER A 151 -5.19 -11.26 2.06
N ALA A 152 -5.00 -11.22 0.73
CA ALA A 152 -3.74 -10.80 0.13
C ALA A 152 -3.41 -9.34 0.46
N GLY A 153 -4.42 -8.46 0.44
CA GLY A 153 -4.25 -7.07 0.85
C GLY A 153 -3.87 -6.93 2.32
N ASP A 154 -4.52 -7.70 3.20
CA ASP A 154 -4.19 -7.73 4.64
C ASP A 154 -2.73 -8.18 4.85
N ALA A 155 -2.28 -9.21 4.13
CA ALA A 155 -0.92 -9.72 4.22
C ALA A 155 0.12 -8.68 3.81
N SER A 156 -0.10 -7.99 2.68
CA SER A 156 0.81 -6.92 2.22
C SER A 156 0.88 -5.75 3.19
N TRP A 157 -0.26 -5.34 3.77
CA TRP A 157 -0.28 -4.25 4.75
C TRP A 157 0.22 -4.67 6.15
N GLY A 158 0.12 -5.95 6.50
CA GLY A 158 0.78 -6.53 7.67
C GLY A 158 2.30 -6.60 7.51
N ALA A 159 2.80 -6.96 6.33
CA ALA A 159 4.23 -6.92 6.01
C ALA A 159 4.76 -5.48 6.04
N LEU A 160 4.00 -4.52 5.51
CA LEU A 160 4.32 -3.10 5.58
C LEU A 160 4.45 -2.61 7.03
N ALA A 161 3.49 -2.95 7.89
CA ALA A 161 3.52 -2.61 9.31
C ALA A 161 4.75 -3.19 10.03
N THR A 162 5.08 -4.45 9.71
CA THR A 162 6.28 -5.12 10.25
C THR A 162 7.55 -4.40 9.80
N ARG A 163 7.63 -4.01 8.52
CA ARG A 163 8.78 -3.29 7.96
C ARG A 163 8.98 -1.92 8.59
N THR A 164 7.90 -1.17 8.80
CA THR A 164 7.98 0.17 9.38
C THR A 164 8.11 0.16 10.90
N GLY A 165 7.84 -0.98 11.55
CA GLY A 165 7.75 -1.06 13.02
C GLY A 165 6.55 -0.30 13.59
N LEU A 166 5.57 0.01 12.75
CA LEU A 166 4.39 0.82 13.09
C LEU A 166 3.12 -0.03 13.00
N PRO A 167 2.06 0.30 13.75
CA PRO A 167 0.86 -0.53 13.83
C PRO A 167 0.18 -0.67 12.47
N ALA A 168 -0.19 -1.91 12.16
CA ALA A 168 -1.06 -2.21 11.03
C ALA A 168 -2.42 -1.54 11.24
N ALA A 169 -2.97 -0.95 10.17
CA ALA A 169 -4.34 -0.45 10.19
C ALA A 169 -5.36 -1.60 10.16
N VAL A 170 -4.95 -2.78 9.68
CA VAL A 170 -5.76 -4.01 9.66
C VAL A 170 -5.75 -4.68 11.03
N PRO A 171 -6.86 -5.31 11.47
CA PRO A 171 -6.78 -6.28 12.55
C PRO A 171 -5.87 -7.39 12.06
N LEU A 172 -4.63 -7.42 12.55
CA LEU A 172 -3.78 -8.60 12.40
C LEU A 172 -4.60 -9.74 13.00
N ALA A 173 -4.92 -10.76 12.19
CA ALA A 173 -5.34 -12.03 12.73
C ALA A 173 -4.29 -12.34 13.80
N SER A 174 -4.72 -12.34 15.06
CA SER A 174 -3.81 -12.51 16.18
C SER A 174 -2.96 -13.71 15.84
N ALA A 175 -1.66 -13.52 15.65
CA ALA A 175 -0.72 -14.63 15.60
C ALA A 175 -1.10 -15.49 16.78
N GLU A 176 -1.52 -16.73 16.50
CA GLU A 176 -1.89 -17.69 17.53
C GLU A 176 -0.87 -17.55 18.65
N GLN A 177 -1.35 -17.10 19.81
CA GLN A 177 -0.63 -17.30 21.04
C GLN A 177 -0.39 -18.80 21.09
N SER A 178 0.84 -19.21 20.80
CA SER A 178 1.24 -20.60 20.85
C SER A 178 0.78 -21.14 22.21
N PRO A 179 -0.12 -22.15 22.24
CA PRO A 179 -0.57 -22.68 23.50
C PRO A 179 0.62 -23.37 24.19
N GLY A 180 1.00 -22.79 25.33
CA GLY A 180 1.63 -23.47 26.46
C GLY A 180 2.83 -24.36 26.18
N THR A 181 4.02 -23.84 26.44
CA THR A 181 5.04 -24.65 27.15
C THR A 181 5.17 -24.08 28.55
N SER A 182 4.29 -24.54 29.46
CA SER A 182 4.69 -24.62 30.86
C SER A 182 5.61 -25.83 30.97
N PRO A 183 6.89 -25.69 31.37
CA PRO A 183 7.60 -26.84 31.87
C PRO A 183 6.90 -27.27 33.15
N ALA A 184 6.36 -28.49 33.14
CA ALA A 184 6.10 -29.20 34.37
C ALA A 184 7.46 -29.43 35.05
N ASP A 185 7.84 -28.52 35.94
CA ASP A 185 8.92 -28.75 36.87
C ASP A 185 8.42 -29.81 37.86
N SER A 186 9.04 -30.98 37.76
CA SER A 186 8.88 -32.08 38.71
C SER A 186 9.86 -31.85 39.85
N SER A 187 9.36 -31.66 41.08
CA SER A 187 10.01 -32.05 42.34
C SER A 187 9.06 -31.91 43.52
#